data_AF-A0A955UHM7-F1
#
_entry.id   AF-A0A955UHM7-F1
#
_cell.length_a   1.000
_cell.length_b   1.000
_cell.length_c   1.000
_cell.angle_alpha   90.00
_cell.angle_beta   90.00
_cell.angle_gamma   90.00
#
_symmetry.space_group_name_H-M   'P 1'
#
loop_
_entity.id
_entity.type
_entity.pdbx_description
1 polymer ?
#
loop_
_entity_poly.entity_id
_entity_poly.type
_entity_poly.pdbx_seq_one_letter_code
_entity_poly.pdbx_strand_id
1 'polypeptide(L)'
;MQASSRRGHAFLALVPVALLLVAASGCEKIEDPSLEPAFDPAAAEPPPAKPAVGFEPTRQLLWGDLHVHTSLSYDAYTMGTRAMPDDAYTYMKGGTIRHALGYAIRASRPLDFGAVTDHSEFLGVARALAGDADREDETLRRVMASGRPWRISAHFLRVTLGQMGSRETRRETFGQPGMEDVSRAAWQEIVAAAARHDDPGRFTTFVAYEWSSMPGEENLHRNVVYGSDRVPERPFSALDSENPEDLWNALDDQRARGLDVLAIPHNGNVSNGRMYARRTFDGAPLTADYARQRTRNEPVSEIFQVKGSSETHPVLSPDDGFAAFELYDRVMSPEAPPSTPSGSYYRDALRTGLELAHREGFDPFVLGAIGSSDSHNASSSVEEANHHGKLPMIDGSAGLRLGVSQLSFMPKLAGTWSAAGLAAVWAEENTRASIFAAMRRRETYATSGPRIALRFFGGWDYPTDLLGRRDWLDEAYRGGVPMGGTLEPRGKGASPVFAVFAAKDPLGANLDRVQIVKLFLDEAGASHERVYDVAASEDRLARAVGGALEPVGSTVDVARAAYENSIGARELAVVWRDPDFDPERPATYYARAIEIPTPRHTTYAARQLGVPAPEPASIQERAVTSAILYRMGGD
;
A
#
# COMPACT_ATOMS: atom_id res chain seq x y z
N MET A 1 -38.31 27.86 -62.65
CA MET A 1 -39.43 28.21 -61.75
C MET A 1 -39.17 27.62 -60.37
N GLN A 2 -39.59 28.36 -59.35
CA GLN A 2 -39.30 28.22 -57.91
C GLN A 2 -39.53 26.82 -57.29
N ALA A 3 -38.70 26.47 -56.29
CA ALA A 3 -39.10 26.12 -54.91
C ALA A 3 -37.82 25.77 -54.12
N SER A 4 -37.25 26.67 -53.31
CA SER A 4 -37.65 27.04 -51.93
C SER A 4 -37.31 25.96 -50.88
N SER A 5 -36.26 26.27 -50.14
CA SER A 5 -35.82 25.83 -48.80
C SER A 5 -36.83 25.07 -47.91
N ARG A 6 -36.32 24.06 -47.19
CA ARG A 6 -36.42 23.90 -45.72
C ARG A 6 -35.74 22.60 -45.29
N ARG A 7 -34.61 22.71 -44.59
CA ARG A 7 -34.09 21.75 -43.59
C ARG A 7 -32.81 22.32 -42.99
N GLY A 8 -32.97 23.40 -42.23
CA GLY A 8 -32.03 23.84 -41.23
C GLY A 8 -32.84 24.13 -39.97
N HIS A 9 -32.20 24.03 -38.80
CA HIS A 9 -32.71 24.40 -37.47
C HIS A 9 -33.25 23.25 -36.61
N ALA A 10 -32.40 22.24 -36.35
CA ALA A 10 -32.55 21.41 -35.15
C ALA A 10 -31.26 21.28 -34.31
N PHE A 11 -30.12 21.86 -34.74
CA PHE A 11 -28.82 21.66 -34.07
C PHE A 11 -28.29 22.85 -33.24
N LEU A 12 -29.03 23.97 -33.15
CA LEU A 12 -28.56 25.18 -32.44
C LEU A 12 -29.27 25.49 -31.12
N ALA A 13 -30.25 24.68 -30.70
CA ALA A 13 -31.00 24.89 -29.46
C ALA A 13 -30.50 24.06 -28.26
N LEU A 14 -29.60 23.09 -28.46
CA LEU A 14 -29.07 22.23 -27.38
C LEU A 14 -27.82 22.80 -26.70
N VAL A 15 -27.02 23.61 -27.39
CA VAL A 15 -25.81 24.24 -26.85
C VAL A 15 -26.12 25.28 -25.75
N PRO A 16 -27.13 26.17 -25.89
CA PRO A 16 -27.45 27.13 -24.83
C PRO A 16 -28.01 26.46 -23.57
N VAL A 17 -28.78 25.38 -23.72
CA VAL A 17 -29.38 24.63 -22.60
C VAL A 17 -28.33 23.82 -21.85
N ALA A 18 -27.37 23.22 -22.55
CA ALA A 18 -26.22 22.55 -21.92
C ALA A 18 -25.32 23.55 -21.17
N LEU A 19 -25.05 24.74 -21.74
CA LEU A 19 -24.32 25.82 -21.07
C LEU A 19 -25.09 26.40 -19.86
N LEU A 20 -26.41 26.52 -19.93
CA LEU A 20 -27.26 26.95 -18.81
C LEU A 20 -27.33 25.92 -17.68
N LEU A 21 -27.34 24.62 -17.98
CA LEU A 21 -27.31 23.55 -16.97
C LEU A 21 -25.94 23.44 -16.28
N VAL A 22 -24.84 23.65 -17.01
CA VAL A 22 -23.48 23.76 -16.44
C VAL A 22 -23.34 25.02 -15.58
N ALA A 23 -23.99 26.13 -15.97
CA ALA A 23 -24.02 27.35 -15.17
C ALA A 23 -24.86 27.19 -13.89
N ALA A 24 -25.97 26.44 -13.93
CA ALA A 24 -26.84 26.20 -12.77
C ALA A 24 -26.19 25.29 -11.72
N SER A 25 -25.55 24.19 -12.12
CA SER A 25 -24.86 23.28 -11.20
C SER A 25 -23.55 23.84 -10.61
N GLY A 26 -22.92 24.81 -11.27
CA GLY A 26 -21.74 25.50 -10.76
C GLY A 26 -22.03 26.61 -9.75
N CYS A 27 -23.27 27.09 -9.63
CA CYS A 27 -23.62 28.23 -8.77
C CYS A 27 -24.03 27.85 -7.34
N GLU A 28 -24.57 26.63 -7.15
CA GLU A 28 -24.95 26.15 -5.82
C GLU A 28 -23.72 25.87 -4.96
N LYS A 29 -23.78 26.31 -3.70
CA LYS A 29 -22.74 26.08 -2.72
C LYS A 29 -22.94 24.68 -2.15
N ILE A 30 -21.88 23.87 -2.18
CA ILE A 30 -21.83 22.58 -1.52
C ILE A 30 -21.29 22.79 -0.11
N GLU A 31 -22.05 22.36 0.89
CA GLU A 31 -21.60 22.32 2.28
C GLU A 31 -20.87 21.00 2.51
N ASP A 32 -19.60 21.08 2.87
CA ASP A 32 -18.77 19.93 3.18
C ASP A 32 -18.39 19.96 4.67
N PRO A 33 -19.14 19.24 5.54
CA PRO A 33 -18.89 19.24 6.97
C PRO A 33 -17.56 18.57 7.35
N SER A 34 -16.91 17.83 6.44
CA SER A 34 -15.60 17.22 6.71
C SER A 34 -14.47 18.25 6.80
N LEU A 35 -14.72 19.51 6.41
CA LEU A 35 -13.77 20.61 6.56
C LEU A 35 -13.76 21.23 7.97
N GLU A 36 -14.66 20.78 8.85
CA GLU A 36 -14.89 21.32 10.18
C GLU A 36 -14.75 20.25 11.28
N PRO A 37 -14.37 20.65 12.51
CA PRO A 37 -13.96 21.99 12.89
C PRO A 37 -12.60 22.37 12.29
N ALA A 38 -12.39 23.68 12.10
CA ALA A 38 -11.05 24.22 11.82
C ALA A 38 -10.04 23.74 12.88
N PHE A 39 -8.81 23.48 12.44
CA PHE A 39 -7.71 23.08 13.32
C PHE A 39 -7.43 24.16 14.36
N ASP A 40 -7.48 23.78 15.62
CA ASP A 40 -7.08 24.60 16.76
C ASP A 40 -5.80 24.03 17.37
N PRO A 41 -4.65 24.72 17.27
CA PRO A 41 -3.40 24.29 17.88
C PRO A 41 -3.51 24.09 19.41
N ALA A 42 -4.38 24.84 20.09
CA ALA A 42 -4.57 24.69 21.53
C ALA A 42 -5.33 23.41 21.91
N ALA A 43 -6.10 22.84 20.97
CA ALA A 43 -6.81 21.58 21.12
C ALA A 43 -6.04 20.38 20.54
N ALA A 44 -4.86 20.62 19.94
CA ALA A 44 -4.04 19.55 19.37
C ALA A 44 -3.50 18.64 20.49
N GLU A 45 -3.89 17.37 20.45
CA GLU A 45 -3.43 16.40 21.44
C GLU A 45 -2.01 15.93 21.10
N PRO A 46 -1.08 15.91 22.07
CA PRO A 46 0.25 15.37 21.84
C PRO A 46 0.17 13.84 21.65
N PRO A 47 1.23 13.23 21.10
CA PRO A 47 1.33 11.78 21.06
C PRO A 47 1.16 11.16 22.45
N PRO A 48 0.27 10.16 22.62
CA PRO A 48 0.11 9.48 23.89
C PRO A 48 1.39 8.74 24.31
N ALA A 49 1.59 8.60 25.62
CA ALA A 49 2.67 7.76 26.13
C ALA A 49 2.41 6.30 25.77
N LYS A 50 3.36 5.67 25.08
CA LYS A 50 3.30 4.27 24.67
C LYS A 50 4.33 3.46 25.45
N PRO A 51 3.96 2.35 26.12
CA PRO A 51 4.91 1.54 26.90
C PRO A 51 6.04 0.99 26.02
N ALA A 52 7.25 0.92 26.58
CA ALA A 52 8.36 0.28 25.89
C ALA A 52 8.13 -1.23 25.89
N VAL A 53 8.33 -1.86 24.74
CA VAL A 53 8.33 -3.32 24.59
C VAL A 53 9.76 -3.85 24.63
N GLY A 54 9.96 -4.93 25.38
CA GLY A 54 11.26 -5.57 25.52
C GLY A 54 11.57 -6.56 24.41
N PHE A 55 12.69 -7.25 24.57
CA PHE A 55 13.07 -8.40 23.73
C PHE A 55 12.11 -9.57 23.94
N GLU A 56 11.64 -10.15 22.85
CA GLU A 56 10.81 -11.36 22.82
C GLU A 56 11.44 -12.40 21.87
N PRO A 57 11.96 -13.54 22.37
CA PRO A 57 12.60 -14.56 21.53
C PRO A 57 11.64 -15.16 20.49
N THR A 58 10.34 -15.23 20.81
CA THR A 58 9.32 -15.68 19.87
C THR A 58 8.77 -14.56 18.99
N ARG A 59 9.39 -13.39 19.05
CA ARG A 59 9.08 -12.17 18.30
C ARG A 59 7.71 -11.59 18.64
N GLN A 60 7.62 -10.28 18.58
CA GLN A 60 6.40 -9.52 18.78
C GLN A 60 5.95 -8.86 17.48
N LEU A 61 4.65 -8.63 17.39
CA LEU A 61 4.03 -7.98 16.23
C LEU A 61 4.21 -6.47 16.35
N LEU A 62 4.82 -5.86 15.34
CA LEU A 62 4.98 -4.42 15.24
C LEU A 62 4.28 -3.93 13.97
N TRP A 63 3.53 -2.84 14.11
CA TRP A 63 2.77 -2.18 13.05
C TRP A 63 3.49 -0.93 12.58
N GLY A 64 3.62 -0.73 11.28
CA GLY A 64 4.24 0.48 10.76
C GLY A 64 3.77 0.89 9.39
N ASP A 65 4.26 2.05 8.97
CA ASP A 65 4.04 2.63 7.65
C ASP A 65 5.37 3.16 7.13
N LEU A 66 5.83 2.61 6.01
CA LEU A 66 7.13 2.92 5.42
C LEU A 66 6.98 3.76 4.15
N HIS A 67 5.79 4.29 3.88
CA HIS A 67 5.51 5.04 2.66
C HIS A 67 4.65 6.26 2.97
N VAL A 68 5.27 7.33 3.45
CA VAL A 68 4.58 8.59 3.79
C VAL A 68 5.35 9.77 3.23
N HIS A 69 4.61 10.63 2.54
CA HIS A 69 5.10 11.86 1.93
C HIS A 69 4.70 13.08 2.75
N THR A 70 5.58 14.06 2.74
CA THR A 70 5.46 15.35 3.41
C THR A 70 5.54 16.47 2.40
N SER A 71 5.55 17.71 2.88
CA SER A 71 5.75 18.89 2.03
C SER A 71 7.16 19.03 1.45
N LEU A 72 8.08 18.10 1.74
CA LEU A 72 9.37 18.02 1.04
C LEU A 72 9.27 17.25 -0.28
N SER A 73 8.30 16.36 -0.47
CA SER A 73 8.04 15.76 -1.77
C SER A 73 7.42 16.79 -2.73
N TYR A 74 7.89 16.80 -3.99
CA TYR A 74 7.53 17.84 -4.95
C TYR A 74 6.03 17.80 -5.30
N ASP A 75 5.47 16.61 -5.51
CA ASP A 75 4.08 16.42 -5.92
C ASP A 75 3.12 16.58 -4.73
N ALA A 76 3.50 16.09 -3.56
CA ALA A 76 2.79 16.29 -2.31
C ALA A 76 2.64 17.79 -2.01
N TYR A 77 3.74 18.55 -2.09
CA TYR A 77 3.71 20.00 -1.88
C TYR A 77 2.79 20.70 -2.89
N THR A 78 2.98 20.37 -4.18
CA THR A 78 2.23 20.95 -5.30
C THR A 78 0.73 20.68 -5.16
N MET A 79 0.35 19.49 -4.66
CA MET A 79 -1.03 19.09 -4.43
C MET A 79 -1.61 19.51 -3.07
N GLY A 80 -0.90 20.38 -2.33
CA GLY A 80 -1.42 21.09 -1.17
C GLY A 80 -0.81 20.70 0.18
N THR A 81 0.08 19.71 0.25
CA THR A 81 0.69 19.27 1.51
C THR A 81 1.55 20.37 2.10
N ARG A 82 1.37 20.64 3.41
CA ARG A 82 2.16 21.64 4.14
C ARG A 82 2.89 21.08 5.36
N ALA A 83 2.44 19.94 5.86
CA ALA A 83 3.04 19.23 6.98
C ALA A 83 4.48 18.78 6.66
N MET A 84 5.34 18.79 7.68
CA MET A 84 6.77 18.47 7.62
C MET A 84 7.04 17.07 8.20
N PRO A 85 8.27 16.54 8.08
CA PRO A 85 8.63 15.25 8.66
C PRO A 85 8.30 15.07 10.16
N ASP A 86 8.48 16.10 11.01
CA ASP A 86 8.08 16.01 12.42
C ASP A 86 6.57 15.82 12.62
N ASP A 87 5.74 16.40 11.75
CA ASP A 87 4.28 16.21 11.77
C ASP A 87 3.93 14.76 11.42
N ALA A 88 4.59 14.18 10.41
CA ALA A 88 4.40 12.77 10.05
C ALA A 88 4.65 11.84 11.23
N TYR A 89 5.80 12.00 11.90
CA TYR A 89 6.11 11.18 13.07
C TYR A 89 5.22 11.52 14.28
N THR A 90 4.73 12.75 14.41
CA THR A 90 3.74 13.11 15.43
C THR A 90 2.43 12.36 15.20
N TYR A 91 1.92 12.33 13.97
CA TYR A 91 0.73 11.57 13.60
C TYR A 91 0.93 10.07 13.82
N MET A 92 2.05 9.49 13.35
CA MET A 92 2.34 8.06 13.52
C MET A 92 2.40 7.65 14.99
N LYS A 93 2.89 8.52 15.88
CA LYS A 93 2.87 8.30 17.33
C LYS A 93 1.50 8.55 17.98
N GLY A 94 0.48 8.93 17.21
CA GLY A 94 -0.91 9.15 17.67
C GLY A 94 -1.21 10.57 18.14
N GLY A 95 -0.37 11.56 17.80
CA GLY A 95 -0.65 12.98 18.03
C GLY A 95 -1.52 13.59 16.95
N THR A 96 -2.15 14.73 17.27
CA THR A 96 -2.97 15.50 16.32
C THR A 96 -2.09 16.40 15.47
N ILE A 97 -2.30 16.39 14.15
CA ILE A 97 -1.67 17.33 13.21
C ILE A 97 -2.73 18.06 12.38
N ARG A 98 -2.30 19.13 11.70
CA ARG A 98 -3.15 19.90 10.80
C ARG A 98 -3.13 19.29 9.39
N HIS A 99 -4.29 18.87 8.91
CA HIS A 99 -4.46 18.51 7.50
C HIS A 99 -4.36 19.78 6.61
N ALA A 100 -3.94 19.63 5.36
CA ALA A 100 -3.76 20.75 4.44
C ALA A 100 -5.04 21.58 4.17
N LEU A 101 -6.22 20.95 4.29
CA LEU A 101 -7.51 21.67 4.23
C LEU A 101 -7.87 22.40 5.54
N GLY A 102 -6.99 22.33 6.53
CA GLY A 102 -7.00 23.09 7.78
C GLY A 102 -7.97 22.58 8.84
N TYR A 103 -8.36 21.31 8.79
CA TYR A 103 -9.00 20.58 9.89
C TYR A 103 -7.97 19.67 10.59
N ALA A 104 -8.32 19.13 11.76
CA ALA A 104 -7.44 18.26 12.54
C ALA A 104 -7.52 16.80 12.07
N ILE A 105 -6.37 16.11 11.98
CA ILE A 105 -6.30 14.67 11.75
C ILE A 105 -5.45 13.99 12.83
N ARG A 106 -5.81 12.74 13.13
CA ARG A 106 -5.14 11.91 14.14
C ARG A 106 -5.40 10.43 13.84
N ALA A 107 -4.38 9.59 13.99
CA ALA A 107 -4.56 8.14 13.91
C ALA A 107 -5.41 7.62 15.07
N SER A 108 -6.25 6.60 14.86
CA SER A 108 -7.01 6.00 15.96
C SER A 108 -6.11 5.28 16.96
N ARG A 109 -4.95 4.81 16.50
CA ARG A 109 -3.93 4.16 17.35
C ARG A 109 -2.52 4.52 16.87
N PRO A 110 -1.55 4.72 17.80
CA PRO A 110 -0.15 4.86 17.46
C PRO A 110 0.40 3.64 16.68
N LEU A 111 1.37 3.87 15.80
CA LEU A 111 2.20 2.84 15.16
C LEU A 111 3.41 2.48 16.04
N ASP A 112 4.09 1.40 15.69
CA ASP A 112 5.33 0.91 16.29
C ASP A 112 6.58 1.42 15.61
N PHE A 113 6.50 1.66 14.30
CA PHE A 113 7.59 2.23 13.53
C PHE A 113 7.07 2.97 12.31
N GLY A 114 7.93 3.77 11.67
CA GLY A 114 7.61 4.35 10.38
C GLY A 114 8.74 5.12 9.72
N ALA A 115 8.51 5.53 8.48
CA ALA A 115 9.47 6.27 7.68
C ALA A 115 8.77 7.39 6.89
N VAL A 116 9.47 8.51 6.73
CA VAL A 116 9.14 9.49 5.69
C VAL A 116 9.91 9.08 4.44
N THR A 117 9.22 9.00 3.32
CA THR A 117 9.77 8.57 2.02
C THR A 117 9.41 9.57 0.95
N ASP A 118 9.76 10.84 1.17
CA ASP A 118 9.60 11.85 0.12
C ASP A 118 10.40 11.47 -1.14
N HIS A 119 9.89 11.88 -2.31
CA HIS A 119 10.59 11.69 -3.59
C HIS A 119 11.99 12.28 -3.56
N SER A 120 12.99 11.48 -3.95
CA SER A 120 14.37 11.94 -4.09
C SER A 120 14.54 12.97 -5.20
N GLU A 121 13.66 12.92 -6.20
CA GLU A 121 13.59 13.83 -7.33
C GLU A 121 13.05 15.18 -6.86
N PHE A 122 13.82 16.24 -7.05
CA PHE A 122 13.46 17.60 -6.65
C PHE A 122 13.11 17.75 -5.16
N LEU A 123 13.68 16.89 -4.30
CA LEU A 123 13.44 16.88 -2.87
C LEU A 123 13.56 18.29 -2.27
N GLY A 124 12.50 18.77 -1.62
CA GLY A 124 12.39 20.09 -0.99
C GLY A 124 12.33 21.29 -1.94
N VAL A 125 12.55 21.11 -3.24
CA VAL A 125 12.69 22.21 -4.21
C VAL A 125 11.38 22.94 -4.44
N ALA A 126 10.27 22.21 -4.63
CA ALA A 126 8.96 22.84 -4.84
C ALA A 126 8.57 23.76 -3.67
N ARG A 127 8.83 23.30 -2.44
CA ARG A 127 8.67 24.10 -1.23
C ARG A 127 9.62 25.28 -1.18
N ALA A 128 10.89 25.09 -1.55
CA ALA A 128 11.91 26.15 -1.53
C ALA A 128 11.58 27.32 -2.47
N LEU A 129 11.12 27.01 -3.68
CA LEU A 129 10.73 27.99 -4.68
C LEU A 129 9.43 28.74 -4.33
N ALA A 130 8.59 28.16 -3.47
CA ALA A 130 7.42 28.85 -2.95
C ALA A 130 7.83 29.94 -1.96
N GLY A 131 7.32 31.16 -2.15
CA GLY A 131 7.55 32.25 -1.20
C GLY A 131 6.93 31.96 0.17
N ASP A 132 7.34 32.70 1.21
CA ASP A 132 6.91 32.47 2.59
C ASP A 132 5.37 32.46 2.76
N ALA A 133 4.65 33.30 2.00
CA ALA A 133 3.20 33.37 2.03
C ALA A 133 2.49 32.10 1.49
N ASP A 134 3.13 31.35 0.59
CA ASP A 134 2.61 30.08 0.05
C ASP A 134 2.95 28.88 0.96
N ARG A 135 3.87 29.05 1.93
CA ARG A 135 4.27 27.99 2.87
C ARG A 135 3.28 27.82 4.03
N GLU A 136 2.51 28.86 4.38
CA GLU A 136 1.46 28.83 5.41
C GLU A 136 0.04 28.56 4.83
N ASP A 137 -0.03 28.39 3.50
CA ASP A 137 -1.20 28.63 2.63
C ASP A 137 -2.60 28.34 3.20
N GLU A 138 -3.33 29.40 3.58
CA GLU A 138 -4.78 29.37 3.79
C GLU A 138 -5.58 29.38 2.47
N THR A 139 -4.95 29.57 1.31
CA THR A 139 -5.65 29.66 0.02
C THR A 139 -6.38 28.39 -0.31
N LEU A 140 -5.76 27.21 -0.14
CA LEU A 140 -6.43 25.94 -0.39
C LEU A 140 -7.67 25.78 0.51
N ARG A 141 -7.54 26.05 1.82
CA ARG A 141 -8.70 26.06 2.74
C ARG A 141 -9.76 27.07 2.31
N ARG A 142 -9.39 28.31 1.96
CA ARG A 142 -10.33 29.35 1.49
C ARG A 142 -11.06 28.96 0.20
N VAL A 143 -10.36 28.29 -0.72
CA VAL A 143 -10.97 27.75 -1.95
C VAL A 143 -11.97 26.67 -1.60
N MET A 144 -11.62 25.70 -0.75
CA MET A 144 -12.52 24.61 -0.34
C MET A 144 -13.72 25.13 0.47
N ALA A 145 -13.49 25.97 1.47
CA ALA A 145 -14.53 26.58 2.30
C ALA A 145 -15.50 27.48 1.51
N SER A 146 -15.12 27.89 0.29
CA SER A 146 -16.05 28.60 -0.60
C SER A 146 -17.24 27.73 -1.00
N GLY A 147 -17.08 26.39 -1.02
CA GLY A 147 -18.08 25.42 -1.43
C GLY A 147 -18.53 25.57 -2.88
N ARG A 148 -17.80 26.32 -3.72
CA ARG A 148 -18.19 26.63 -5.10
C ARG A 148 -17.45 25.71 -6.08
N PRO A 149 -18.16 24.80 -6.77
CA PRO A 149 -17.52 23.82 -7.67
C PRO A 149 -16.61 24.46 -8.72
N TRP A 150 -17.02 25.56 -9.34
CA TRP A 150 -16.19 26.24 -10.35
C TRP A 150 -14.88 26.80 -9.78
N ARG A 151 -14.85 27.28 -8.53
CA ARG A 151 -13.63 27.82 -7.89
C ARG A 151 -12.66 26.69 -7.59
N ILE A 152 -13.18 25.60 -7.05
CA ILE A 152 -12.43 24.39 -6.71
C ILE A 152 -11.83 23.81 -8.00
N SER A 153 -12.64 23.64 -9.06
CA SER A 153 -12.17 23.14 -10.36
C SER A 153 -11.16 24.08 -11.02
N ALA A 154 -11.37 25.39 -10.99
CA ALA A 154 -10.42 26.36 -11.55
C ALA A 154 -9.07 26.36 -10.80
N HIS A 155 -9.09 26.22 -9.48
CA HIS A 155 -7.87 26.10 -8.68
C HIS A 155 -7.12 24.81 -9.01
N PHE A 156 -7.82 23.68 -9.06
CA PHE A 156 -7.23 22.40 -9.48
C PHE A 156 -6.58 22.49 -10.87
N LEU A 157 -7.31 22.99 -11.87
CA LEU A 157 -6.77 23.15 -13.23
C LEU A 157 -5.56 24.07 -13.28
N ARG A 158 -5.56 25.17 -12.53
CA ARG A 158 -4.42 26.11 -12.47
C ARG A 158 -3.16 25.42 -11.92
N VAL A 159 -3.28 24.66 -10.84
CA VAL A 159 -2.15 23.95 -10.22
C VAL A 159 -1.67 22.84 -11.16
N THR A 160 -2.58 22.00 -11.65
CA THR A 160 -2.23 20.85 -12.51
C THR A 160 -1.58 21.29 -13.83
N LEU A 161 -2.13 22.29 -14.51
CA LEU A 161 -1.58 22.79 -15.78
C LEU A 161 -0.29 23.61 -15.61
N GLY A 162 -0.07 24.18 -14.42
CA GLY A 162 1.07 25.07 -14.16
C GLY A 162 2.29 24.36 -13.54
N GLN A 163 2.07 23.52 -12.52
CA GLN A 163 3.14 22.99 -11.66
C GLN A 163 3.35 21.47 -11.80
N MET A 164 2.33 20.74 -12.26
CA MET A 164 2.36 19.27 -12.50
C MET A 164 2.55 18.92 -13.99
N GLY A 165 3.14 19.81 -14.78
CA GLY A 165 3.28 19.68 -16.24
C GLY A 165 4.12 18.48 -16.70
N SER A 166 4.54 18.50 -17.97
CA SER A 166 5.33 17.40 -18.54
C SER A 166 6.63 17.16 -17.75
N ARG A 167 7.26 15.99 -17.95
CA ARG A 167 8.56 15.68 -17.36
C ARG A 167 9.62 16.75 -17.70
N GLU A 168 9.58 17.27 -18.93
CA GLU A 168 10.44 18.37 -19.37
C GLU A 168 10.14 19.65 -18.58
N THR A 169 8.88 20.05 -18.46
CA THR A 169 8.48 21.23 -17.67
C THR A 169 8.90 21.11 -16.20
N ARG A 170 8.73 19.92 -15.59
CA ARG A 170 9.18 19.68 -14.21
C ARG A 170 10.69 19.83 -14.09
N ARG A 171 11.47 19.28 -15.03
CA ARG A 171 12.93 19.42 -15.04
C ARG A 171 13.38 20.87 -15.24
N GLU A 172 12.74 21.62 -16.12
CA GLU A 172 13.04 23.04 -16.32
C GLU A 172 12.71 23.88 -15.07
N THR A 173 11.59 23.56 -14.41
CA THR A 173 11.10 24.32 -13.26
C THR A 173 11.92 24.02 -12.00
N PHE A 174 12.14 22.74 -11.70
CA PHE A 174 12.71 22.28 -10.44
C PHE A 174 14.17 21.82 -10.54
N GLY A 175 14.67 21.51 -11.74
CA GLY A 175 16.05 21.08 -11.99
C GLY A 175 17.02 22.23 -12.26
N GLN A 176 16.74 23.43 -11.73
CA GLN A 176 17.57 24.61 -11.95
C GLN A 176 18.93 24.50 -11.23
N PRO A 177 20.00 25.13 -11.75
CA PRO A 177 21.29 25.17 -11.07
C PRO A 177 21.17 25.67 -9.62
N GLY A 178 21.87 24.99 -8.70
CA GLY A 178 21.86 25.32 -7.26
C GLY A 178 20.74 24.64 -6.46
N MET A 179 19.78 23.97 -7.09
CA MET A 179 18.74 23.22 -6.38
C MET A 179 19.25 21.96 -5.69
N GLU A 180 20.44 21.47 -6.05
CA GLU A 180 21.09 20.34 -5.39
C GLU A 180 21.36 20.59 -3.90
N ASP A 181 21.73 21.83 -3.52
CA ASP A 181 21.94 22.20 -2.12
C ASP A 181 20.62 22.24 -1.34
N VAL A 182 19.53 22.62 -2.01
CA VAL A 182 18.17 22.55 -1.43
C VAL A 182 17.78 21.10 -1.19
N SER A 183 17.97 20.21 -2.18
CA SER A 183 17.71 18.77 -2.00
C SER A 183 18.58 18.15 -0.92
N ARG A 184 19.85 18.54 -0.82
CA ARG A 184 20.74 18.08 0.25
C ARG A 184 20.25 18.54 1.62
N ALA A 185 19.85 19.81 1.76
CA ALA A 185 19.32 20.33 3.01
C ALA A 185 18.01 19.64 3.42
N ALA A 186 17.10 19.41 2.46
CA ALA A 186 15.86 18.68 2.69
C ALA A 186 16.12 17.21 3.08
N TRP A 187 17.10 16.55 2.47
CA TRP A 187 17.53 15.22 2.89
C TRP A 187 18.04 15.21 4.33
N GLN A 188 18.89 16.17 4.71
CA GLN A 188 19.36 16.28 6.08
C GLN A 188 18.23 16.58 7.08
N GLU A 189 17.18 17.29 6.65
CA GLU A 189 15.98 17.49 7.47
C GLU A 189 15.24 16.17 7.73
N ILE A 190 15.07 15.30 6.73
CA ILE A 190 14.49 13.96 6.90
C ILE A 190 15.33 13.12 7.87
N VAL A 191 16.66 13.11 7.71
CA VAL A 191 17.59 12.41 8.62
C VAL A 191 17.44 12.93 10.06
N ALA A 192 17.42 14.24 10.23
CA ALA A 192 17.32 14.87 11.53
C ALA A 192 15.96 14.61 12.20
N ALA A 193 14.86 14.69 11.45
CA ALA A 193 13.52 14.39 11.95
C ALA A 193 13.40 12.92 12.40
N ALA A 194 13.90 11.98 11.60
CA ALA A 194 13.96 10.57 11.98
C ALA A 194 14.73 10.40 13.30
N ALA A 195 15.91 11.02 13.44
CA ALA A 195 16.69 10.95 14.67
C ALA A 195 15.99 11.58 15.89
N ARG A 196 15.31 12.72 15.72
CA ARG A 196 14.54 13.37 16.81
C ARG A 196 13.39 12.51 17.34
N HIS A 197 12.80 11.70 16.48
CA HIS A 197 11.60 10.92 16.80
C HIS A 197 11.87 9.44 17.11
N ASP A 198 13.10 8.95 16.94
CA ASP A 198 13.49 7.58 17.28
C ASP A 198 13.52 7.39 18.80
N ASP A 199 12.67 6.50 19.31
CA ASP A 199 12.55 6.13 20.72
C ASP A 199 12.46 4.60 20.82
N PRO A 200 13.59 3.89 20.67
CA PRO A 200 13.62 2.43 20.61
C PRO A 200 12.91 1.78 21.79
N GLY A 201 12.14 0.73 21.49
CA GLY A 201 11.22 0.09 22.43
C GLY A 201 9.81 0.69 22.39
N ARG A 202 9.63 1.96 22.00
CA ARG A 202 8.31 2.63 21.95
C ARG A 202 7.90 2.96 20.52
N PHE A 203 8.78 3.61 19.78
CA PHE A 203 8.58 3.98 18.39
C PHE A 203 9.91 4.06 17.65
N THR A 204 10.09 3.24 16.62
CA THR A 204 11.31 3.26 15.80
C THR A 204 11.08 4.08 14.53
N THR A 205 11.99 5.00 14.21
CA THR A 205 11.98 5.65 12.89
C THR A 205 12.98 4.99 11.95
N PHE A 206 12.72 5.06 10.66
CA PHE A 206 13.72 4.79 9.64
C PHE A 206 14.08 6.08 8.89
N VAL A 207 15.35 6.20 8.53
CA VAL A 207 15.78 7.14 7.50
C VAL A 207 15.51 6.49 6.15
N ALA A 208 14.73 7.14 5.30
CA ALA A 208 14.30 6.58 4.03
C ALA A 208 13.94 7.66 3.02
N TYR A 209 13.82 7.28 1.75
CA TYR A 209 13.35 8.14 0.66
C TYR A 209 12.67 7.29 -0.42
N GLU A 210 11.92 7.92 -1.31
CA GLU A 210 11.39 7.25 -2.50
C GLU A 210 12.24 7.54 -3.73
N TRP A 211 12.71 6.48 -4.40
CA TRP A 211 13.30 6.53 -5.74
C TRP A 211 12.20 6.32 -6.77
N SER A 212 11.89 7.34 -7.58
CA SER A 212 10.65 7.39 -8.34
C SER A 212 10.87 7.34 -9.85
N SER A 213 11.24 6.15 -10.32
CA SER A 213 11.42 5.84 -11.74
C SER A 213 10.10 5.52 -12.43
N MET A 214 9.82 6.21 -13.54
CA MET A 214 8.56 6.09 -14.28
C MET A 214 8.77 6.15 -15.81
N PRO A 215 9.69 5.34 -16.40
CA PRO A 215 9.98 5.37 -17.83
C PRO A 215 8.73 4.98 -18.63
N GLY A 216 8.32 5.85 -19.55
CA GLY A 216 7.09 5.63 -20.33
C GLY A 216 5.80 5.72 -19.51
N GLU A 217 5.82 6.39 -18.35
CA GLU A 217 4.71 6.49 -17.39
C GLU A 217 4.37 5.17 -16.68
N GLU A 218 5.28 4.18 -16.75
CA GLU A 218 5.13 2.86 -16.15
C GLU A 218 5.85 2.83 -14.79
N ASN A 219 5.10 2.61 -13.70
CA ASN A 219 5.62 2.75 -12.34
C ASN A 219 6.71 1.74 -12.01
N LEU A 220 7.90 2.23 -11.66
CA LEU A 220 9.02 1.46 -11.13
C LEU A 220 9.55 2.12 -9.85
N HIS A 221 8.69 2.63 -9.00
CA HIS A 221 9.14 3.28 -7.76
C HIS A 221 9.64 2.28 -6.71
N ARG A 222 10.53 2.74 -5.83
CA ARG A 222 10.99 1.99 -4.64
C ARG A 222 11.15 2.90 -3.43
N ASN A 223 10.70 2.45 -2.28
CA ASN A 223 11.09 3.05 -1.00
C ASN A 223 12.45 2.48 -0.59
N VAL A 224 13.48 3.33 -0.46
CA VAL A 224 14.82 2.96 -0.03
C VAL A 224 14.95 3.23 1.46
N VAL A 225 15.20 2.18 2.24
CA VAL A 225 15.16 2.22 3.72
C VAL A 225 16.51 1.82 4.28
N TYR A 226 17.06 2.64 5.17
CA TYR A 226 18.35 2.39 5.83
C TYR A 226 18.17 1.73 7.20
N GLY A 227 18.93 0.67 7.48
CA GLY A 227 18.91 -0.05 8.76
C GLY A 227 19.55 0.69 9.94
N SER A 228 20.11 1.89 9.71
CA SER A 228 20.74 2.75 10.72
C SER A 228 20.60 4.23 10.34
N ASP A 229 21.10 5.13 11.18
CA ASP A 229 21.26 6.56 10.88
C ASP A 229 22.45 6.87 9.96
N ARG A 230 23.31 5.89 9.66
CA ARG A 230 24.40 6.05 8.70
C ARG A 230 23.88 5.98 7.27
N VAL A 231 23.83 7.12 6.61
CA VAL A 231 23.27 7.29 5.27
C VAL A 231 24.22 8.09 4.37
N PRO A 232 24.08 8.04 3.03
CA PRO A 232 24.89 8.88 2.15
C PRO A 232 24.52 10.36 2.31
N GLU A 233 25.42 11.23 1.84
CA GLU A 233 25.25 12.68 1.89
C GLU A 233 24.06 13.18 1.06
N ARG A 234 23.73 12.45 -0.01
CA ARG A 234 22.51 12.63 -0.83
C ARG A 234 21.93 11.26 -1.23
N PRO A 235 20.60 11.16 -1.44
CA PRO A 235 19.98 9.98 -2.05
C PRO A 235 20.49 9.71 -3.48
N PHE A 236 20.49 8.44 -3.89
CA PHE A 236 20.57 8.08 -5.31
C PHE A 236 19.17 8.22 -5.92
N SER A 237 19.02 9.07 -6.94
CA SER A 237 17.71 9.48 -7.48
C SER A 237 17.44 8.90 -8.86
N ALA A 238 16.18 8.86 -9.29
CA ALA A 238 15.82 8.57 -10.69
C ALA A 238 16.31 9.65 -11.67
N LEU A 239 16.76 10.80 -11.17
CA LEU A 239 17.54 11.77 -11.94
C LEU A 239 18.97 11.29 -12.26
N ASP A 240 19.55 10.41 -11.44
CA ASP A 240 20.85 9.79 -11.69
C ASP A 240 20.70 8.60 -12.66
N SER A 241 19.72 7.71 -12.44
CA SER A 241 19.32 6.66 -13.39
C SER A 241 17.89 6.18 -13.11
N GLU A 242 17.12 5.91 -14.17
CA GLU A 242 15.79 5.29 -14.10
C GLU A 242 15.83 3.76 -14.03
N ASN A 243 17.01 3.14 -14.16
CA ASN A 243 17.16 1.69 -14.16
C ASN A 243 17.25 1.15 -12.71
N PRO A 244 16.36 0.23 -12.28
CA PRO A 244 16.46 -0.41 -10.95
C PRO A 244 17.79 -1.12 -10.71
N GLU A 245 18.43 -1.65 -11.75
CA GLU A 245 19.73 -2.34 -11.64
C GLU A 245 20.85 -1.35 -11.25
N ASP A 246 20.80 -0.11 -11.74
CA ASP A 246 21.73 0.94 -11.32
C ASP A 246 21.48 1.39 -9.89
N LEU A 247 20.21 1.48 -9.47
CA LEU A 247 19.86 1.68 -8.06
C LEU A 247 20.48 0.56 -7.22
N TRP A 248 20.30 -0.71 -7.60
CA TRP A 248 20.83 -1.84 -6.85
C TRP A 248 22.35 -1.85 -6.78
N ASN A 249 23.04 -1.46 -7.85
CA ASN A 249 24.50 -1.26 -7.85
C ASN A 249 24.90 -0.19 -6.83
N ALA A 250 24.22 0.96 -6.82
CA ALA A 250 24.48 2.03 -5.86
C ALA A 250 24.22 1.57 -4.40
N LEU A 251 23.19 0.77 -4.16
CA LEU A 251 22.88 0.20 -2.84
C LEU A 251 23.91 -0.86 -2.41
N ASP A 252 24.41 -1.68 -3.34
CA ASP A 252 25.51 -2.61 -3.10
C ASP A 252 26.81 -1.87 -2.70
N ASP A 253 27.16 -0.79 -3.40
CA ASP A 253 28.31 0.06 -3.08
C ASP A 253 28.18 0.76 -1.71
N GLN A 254 26.95 1.13 -1.34
CA GLN A 254 26.65 1.66 -0.01
C GLN A 254 26.83 0.59 1.07
N ARG A 255 26.31 -0.63 0.86
CA ARG A 255 26.51 -1.76 1.79
C ARG A 255 27.98 -2.12 1.94
N ALA A 256 28.77 -2.08 0.86
CA ALA A 256 30.22 -2.31 0.91
C ALA A 256 30.96 -1.28 1.79
N ARG A 257 30.41 -0.08 1.97
CA ARG A 257 30.89 0.96 2.88
C ARG A 257 30.27 0.91 4.29
N GLY A 258 29.45 -0.10 4.56
CA GLY A 258 28.77 -0.32 5.84
C GLY A 258 27.40 0.33 5.99
N LEU A 259 26.85 0.95 4.94
CA LEU A 259 25.52 1.56 4.99
C LEU A 259 24.50 0.47 4.71
N ASP A 260 23.88 -0.06 5.76
CA ASP A 260 22.93 -1.15 5.60
C ASP A 260 21.61 -0.62 5.03
N VAL A 261 21.18 -1.14 3.88
CA VAL A 261 20.06 -0.59 3.11
C VAL A 261 19.33 -1.69 2.34
N LEU A 262 18.03 -1.47 2.12
CA LEU A 262 17.16 -2.24 1.23
C LEU A 262 16.25 -1.30 0.44
N ALA A 263 15.63 -1.81 -0.62
CA ALA A 263 14.61 -1.16 -1.41
C ALA A 263 13.31 -1.97 -1.35
N ILE A 264 12.18 -1.29 -1.43
CA ILE A 264 10.85 -1.90 -1.39
C ILE A 264 10.11 -1.47 -2.66
N PRO A 265 10.00 -2.34 -3.67
CA PRO A 265 9.14 -2.08 -4.81
C PRO A 265 7.68 -1.97 -4.37
N HIS A 266 6.97 -1.02 -4.96
CA HIS A 266 5.56 -0.77 -4.66
C HIS A 266 4.80 -0.40 -5.93
N ASN A 267 3.46 -0.46 -5.85
CA ASN A 267 2.58 -0.14 -6.97
C ASN A 267 2.87 -0.95 -8.26
N GLY A 268 3.15 -2.24 -8.10
CA GLY A 268 3.37 -3.14 -9.24
C GLY A 268 2.17 -3.16 -10.19
N ASN A 269 0.95 -3.05 -9.68
CA ASN A 269 -0.30 -2.97 -10.43
C ASN A 269 -0.34 -1.86 -11.50
N VAL A 270 0.45 -0.79 -11.35
CA VAL A 270 0.54 0.32 -12.33
C VAL A 270 1.89 0.35 -13.08
N SER A 271 2.63 -0.75 -13.04
CA SER A 271 3.92 -0.90 -13.73
C SER A 271 3.83 -1.37 -15.19
N ASN A 272 2.62 -1.69 -15.67
CA ASN A 272 2.38 -2.28 -16.98
C ASN A 272 3.23 -3.54 -17.26
N GLY A 273 3.40 -4.38 -16.23
CA GLY A 273 4.13 -5.64 -16.30
C GLY A 273 5.64 -5.53 -16.09
N ARG A 274 6.15 -4.34 -15.78
CA ARG A 274 7.60 -4.10 -15.67
C ARG A 274 8.16 -4.40 -14.29
N MET A 275 7.35 -4.29 -13.23
CA MET A 275 7.85 -4.48 -11.86
C MET A 275 8.45 -5.88 -11.65
N TYR A 276 7.75 -6.89 -12.16
CA TYR A 276 8.13 -8.31 -12.06
C TYR A 276 8.37 -8.93 -13.44
N ALA A 277 8.99 -8.18 -14.34
CA ALA A 277 9.27 -8.63 -15.70
C ALA A 277 10.21 -9.85 -15.74
N ARG A 278 10.04 -10.68 -16.78
CA ARG A 278 10.90 -11.84 -17.09
C ARG A 278 12.20 -11.48 -17.79
N ARG A 279 12.50 -10.18 -17.90
CA ARG A 279 13.66 -9.60 -18.57
C ARG A 279 14.18 -8.43 -17.76
N THR A 280 15.45 -8.11 -17.93
CA THR A 280 16.06 -6.92 -17.33
C THR A 280 15.39 -5.65 -17.83
N PHE A 281 15.72 -4.52 -17.20
CA PHE A 281 15.22 -3.21 -17.60
C PHE A 281 15.38 -2.92 -19.09
N ASP A 282 16.54 -3.29 -19.66
CA ASP A 282 16.88 -3.13 -21.09
C ASP A 282 16.45 -4.30 -21.98
N GLY A 283 15.73 -5.29 -21.43
CA GLY A 283 15.17 -6.41 -22.19
C GLY A 283 16.07 -7.64 -22.33
N ALA A 284 17.22 -7.68 -21.66
CA ALA A 284 18.09 -8.86 -21.65
C ALA A 284 17.46 -10.02 -20.84
N PRO A 285 17.86 -11.28 -21.11
CA PRO A 285 17.50 -12.41 -20.24
C PRO A 285 18.00 -12.19 -18.81
N LEU A 286 17.22 -12.64 -17.83
CA LEU A 286 17.64 -12.64 -16.44
C LEU A 286 18.77 -13.65 -16.21
N THR A 287 19.58 -13.40 -15.19
CA THR A 287 20.70 -14.28 -14.80
C THR A 287 20.63 -14.61 -13.32
N ALA A 288 21.39 -15.62 -12.89
CA ALA A 288 21.53 -15.94 -11.47
C ALA A 288 22.15 -14.78 -10.66
N ASP A 289 23.02 -13.95 -11.26
CA ASP A 289 23.56 -12.75 -10.62
C ASP A 289 22.48 -11.68 -10.43
N TYR A 290 21.65 -11.44 -11.45
CA TYR A 290 20.49 -10.57 -11.34
C TYR A 290 19.57 -11.02 -10.20
N ALA A 291 19.23 -12.31 -10.15
CA ALA A 291 18.37 -12.86 -9.11
C ALA A 291 18.94 -12.64 -7.71
N ARG A 292 20.24 -12.96 -7.50
CA ARG A 292 20.93 -12.71 -6.23
C ARG A 292 20.97 -11.24 -5.85
N GLN A 293 21.21 -10.35 -6.81
CA GLN A 293 21.25 -8.91 -6.57
C GLN A 293 19.86 -8.38 -6.18
N ARG A 294 18.82 -8.78 -6.92
CA ARG A 294 17.46 -8.38 -6.64
C ARG A 294 17.00 -8.88 -5.27
N THR A 295 17.11 -10.17 -4.97
CA THR A 295 16.67 -10.73 -3.67
C THR A 295 17.37 -10.05 -2.48
N ARG A 296 18.64 -9.64 -2.64
CA ARG A 296 19.40 -8.93 -1.59
C ARG A 296 18.95 -7.48 -1.41
N ASN A 297 18.60 -6.80 -2.50
CA ASN A 297 18.19 -5.39 -2.48
C ASN A 297 16.69 -5.22 -2.20
N GLU A 298 15.84 -6.09 -2.74
CA GLU A 298 14.38 -6.03 -2.66
C GLU A 298 13.82 -7.27 -1.95
N PRO A 299 14.03 -7.44 -0.62
CA PRO A 299 13.57 -8.63 0.09
C PRO A 299 12.05 -8.68 0.26
N VAL A 300 11.37 -7.54 0.30
CA VAL A 300 9.92 -7.41 0.51
C VAL A 300 9.31 -6.49 -0.53
N SER A 301 8.05 -6.72 -0.87
CA SER A 301 7.25 -5.88 -1.75
C SER A 301 6.04 -5.31 -1.04
N GLU A 302 5.70 -4.08 -1.35
CA GLU A 302 4.45 -3.45 -0.94
C GLU A 302 3.32 -3.90 -1.87
N ILE A 303 2.33 -4.59 -1.31
CA ILE A 303 1.22 -5.20 -2.07
C ILE A 303 -0.15 -4.60 -1.76
N PHE A 304 -0.25 -3.79 -0.71
CA PHE A 304 -1.44 -3.01 -0.38
C PHE A 304 -1.06 -1.56 -0.14
N GLN A 305 -1.78 -0.67 -0.84
CA GLN A 305 -1.55 0.76 -0.81
C GLN A 305 -2.81 1.50 -1.35
N VAL A 306 -2.89 2.83 -1.20
CA VAL A 306 -4.04 3.66 -1.62
C VAL A 306 -4.43 3.49 -3.09
N LYS A 307 -3.45 3.30 -4.00
CA LYS A 307 -3.68 2.91 -5.40
C LYS A 307 -3.82 1.38 -5.49
N GLY A 308 -4.63 0.80 -4.61
CA GLY A 308 -5.16 -0.54 -4.70
C GLY A 308 -4.25 -1.70 -4.29
N SER A 309 -4.79 -2.90 -4.49
CA SER A 309 -4.10 -4.17 -4.27
C SER A 309 -3.21 -4.56 -5.44
N SER A 310 -1.98 -4.97 -5.13
CA SER A 310 -1.07 -5.69 -6.02
C SER A 310 -0.90 -7.17 -5.63
N GLU A 311 -1.79 -7.74 -4.82
CA GLU A 311 -1.73 -9.17 -4.44
C GLU A 311 -1.89 -10.09 -5.67
N THR A 312 -3.04 -9.99 -6.34
CA THR A 312 -3.38 -10.72 -7.56
C THR A 312 -4.45 -9.97 -8.36
N HIS A 313 -4.84 -10.52 -9.53
CA HIS A 313 -5.86 -9.99 -10.42
C HIS A 313 -6.75 -11.12 -10.97
N PRO A 314 -8.06 -10.91 -11.23
CA PRO A 314 -8.96 -11.97 -11.73
C PRO A 314 -8.53 -12.60 -13.05
N VAL A 315 -7.81 -11.87 -13.90
CA VAL A 315 -7.23 -12.42 -15.15
C VAL A 315 -6.12 -13.45 -14.87
N LEU A 316 -5.39 -13.29 -13.76
CA LEU A 316 -4.28 -14.17 -13.35
C LEU A 316 -4.75 -15.32 -12.45
N SER A 317 -5.81 -15.07 -11.67
CA SER A 317 -6.37 -15.96 -10.65
C SER A 317 -7.89 -16.08 -10.80
N PRO A 318 -8.40 -16.66 -11.91
CA PRO A 318 -9.84 -16.69 -12.21
C PRO A 318 -10.66 -17.52 -11.23
N ASP A 319 -10.03 -18.50 -10.56
CA ASP A 319 -10.69 -19.38 -9.59
C ASP A 319 -10.67 -18.81 -8.16
N ASP A 320 -10.01 -17.67 -7.94
CA ASP A 320 -9.98 -16.97 -6.65
C ASP A 320 -11.09 -15.91 -6.58
N GLY A 321 -12.18 -16.23 -5.88
CA GLY A 321 -13.31 -15.32 -5.68
C GLY A 321 -12.98 -14.00 -4.95
N PHE A 322 -11.77 -13.88 -4.38
CA PHE A 322 -11.29 -12.67 -3.70
C PHE A 322 -10.22 -11.90 -4.49
N ALA A 323 -9.94 -12.31 -5.74
CA ALA A 323 -8.90 -11.69 -6.59
C ALA A 323 -9.20 -10.25 -7.05
N ALA A 324 -10.46 -9.81 -6.96
CA ALA A 324 -10.91 -8.48 -7.41
C ALA A 324 -10.87 -7.39 -6.32
N PHE A 325 -10.09 -7.58 -5.27
CA PHE A 325 -10.05 -6.66 -4.13
C PHE A 325 -9.34 -5.36 -4.46
N GLU A 326 -10.06 -4.23 -4.33
CA GLU A 326 -9.55 -2.85 -4.48
C GLU A 326 -8.55 -2.71 -5.64
N LEU A 327 -8.94 -3.14 -6.84
CA LEU A 327 -8.08 -3.05 -8.02
C LEU A 327 -7.94 -1.62 -8.49
N TYR A 328 -6.70 -1.23 -8.78
CA TYR A 328 -6.37 0.00 -9.48
C TYR A 328 -5.41 -0.36 -10.61
N ASP A 329 -5.84 -0.23 -11.86
CA ASP A 329 -5.10 -0.71 -13.03
C ASP A 329 -4.77 0.43 -14.00
N ARG A 330 -4.88 1.69 -13.56
CA ARG A 330 -4.60 2.83 -14.42
C ARG A 330 -3.12 3.17 -14.36
N VAL A 331 -2.43 3.00 -15.49
CA VAL A 331 -1.12 3.62 -15.72
C VAL A 331 -1.27 5.13 -15.49
N MET A 332 -0.22 5.82 -15.03
CA MET A 332 -0.31 7.23 -14.61
C MET A 332 -0.46 8.24 -15.77
N SER A 333 -1.11 7.83 -16.86
CA SER A 333 -1.53 8.65 -17.99
C SER A 333 -3.03 8.46 -18.26
N PRO A 334 -3.83 9.54 -18.31
CA PRO A 334 -5.27 9.46 -18.59
C PRO A 334 -5.64 8.81 -19.93
N GLU A 335 -4.69 8.76 -20.89
CA GLU A 335 -4.86 8.21 -22.22
C GLU A 335 -4.34 6.77 -22.35
N ALA A 336 -3.62 6.27 -21.34
CA ALA A 336 -3.04 4.94 -21.38
C ALA A 336 -4.12 3.85 -21.16
N PRO A 337 -3.99 2.69 -21.82
CA PRO A 337 -4.83 1.54 -21.52
C PRO A 337 -4.58 1.07 -20.08
N PRO A 338 -5.48 0.23 -19.51
CA PRO A 338 -5.21 -0.46 -18.27
C PRO A 338 -3.86 -1.18 -18.30
N SER A 339 -3.15 -1.11 -17.18
CA SER A 339 -1.87 -1.76 -16.92
C SER A 339 -1.99 -3.26 -17.14
N THR A 340 -1.01 -3.84 -17.84
CA THR A 340 -0.93 -5.28 -18.07
C THR A 340 -0.80 -6.03 -16.74
N PRO A 341 -1.71 -6.98 -16.40
CA PRO A 341 -1.61 -7.71 -15.15
C PRO A 341 -0.38 -8.60 -15.02
N SER A 342 0.02 -9.30 -16.09
CA SER A 342 1.22 -10.15 -16.04
C SER A 342 2.47 -9.30 -15.82
N GLY A 343 3.30 -9.67 -14.84
CA GLY A 343 4.47 -8.92 -14.39
C GLY A 343 4.15 -7.74 -13.44
N SER A 344 2.88 -7.53 -13.07
CA SER A 344 2.43 -6.42 -12.21
C SER A 344 2.02 -6.84 -10.80
N TYR A 345 1.70 -8.12 -10.58
CA TYR A 345 1.12 -8.60 -9.32
C TYR A 345 2.05 -9.56 -8.58
N TYR A 346 2.02 -9.49 -7.25
CA TYR A 346 2.89 -10.27 -6.36
C TYR A 346 2.72 -11.77 -6.53
N ARG A 347 1.47 -12.29 -6.60
CA ARG A 347 1.23 -13.72 -6.82
C ARG A 347 1.82 -14.21 -8.15
N ASP A 348 1.71 -13.40 -9.20
CA ASP A 348 2.29 -13.70 -10.52
C ASP A 348 3.82 -13.64 -10.50
N ALA A 349 4.41 -12.74 -9.72
CA ALA A 349 5.84 -12.70 -9.47
C ALA A 349 6.33 -14.01 -8.81
N LEU A 350 5.66 -14.48 -7.76
CA LEU A 350 5.99 -15.74 -7.10
C LEU A 350 5.87 -16.95 -8.05
N ARG A 351 4.82 -16.99 -8.89
CA ARG A 351 4.65 -18.02 -9.93
C ARG A 351 5.77 -17.98 -10.96
N THR A 352 6.11 -16.78 -11.44
CA THR A 352 7.21 -16.58 -12.37
C THR A 352 8.55 -16.99 -11.76
N GLY A 353 8.75 -16.73 -10.46
CA GLY A 353 9.91 -17.17 -9.69
C GLY A 353 10.09 -18.68 -9.68
N LEU A 354 9.01 -19.42 -9.39
CA LEU A 354 9.00 -20.89 -9.45
C LEU A 354 9.35 -21.41 -10.85
N GLU A 355 8.77 -20.81 -11.89
CA GLU A 355 9.05 -21.21 -13.27
C GLU A 355 10.51 -20.99 -13.67
N LEU A 356 11.09 -19.85 -13.29
CA LEU A 356 12.49 -19.52 -13.57
C LEU A 356 13.44 -20.42 -12.76
N ALA A 357 13.09 -20.73 -11.51
CA ALA A 357 13.86 -21.67 -10.70
C ALA A 357 13.95 -23.03 -11.39
N HIS A 358 12.84 -23.54 -11.89
CA HIS A 358 12.77 -24.83 -12.57
C HIS A 358 13.51 -24.85 -13.92
N ARG A 359 13.39 -23.79 -14.72
CA ARG A 359 13.97 -23.76 -16.08
C ARG A 359 15.43 -23.32 -16.13
N GLU A 360 15.79 -22.36 -15.28
CA GLU A 360 17.06 -21.62 -15.37
C GLU A 360 17.92 -21.77 -14.10
N GLY A 361 17.42 -22.38 -13.03
CA GLY A 361 18.15 -22.62 -11.78
C GLY A 361 18.29 -21.39 -10.88
N PHE A 362 17.47 -20.34 -11.07
CA PHE A 362 17.44 -19.17 -10.20
C PHE A 362 16.04 -18.58 -10.06
N ASP A 363 15.76 -17.95 -8.92
CA ASP A 363 14.50 -17.26 -8.62
C ASP A 363 14.77 -15.78 -8.26
N PRO A 364 14.40 -14.81 -9.11
CA PRO A 364 14.55 -13.39 -8.80
C PRO A 364 13.44 -12.84 -7.90
N PHE A 365 12.38 -13.61 -7.64
CA PHE A 365 11.14 -13.18 -6.99
C PHE A 365 10.90 -13.87 -5.64
N VAL A 366 11.97 -14.19 -4.91
CA VAL A 366 11.90 -14.57 -3.49
C VAL A 366 11.56 -13.35 -2.63
N LEU A 367 10.28 -12.99 -2.62
CA LEU A 367 9.76 -11.74 -2.04
C LEU A 367 8.89 -12.01 -0.81
N GLY A 368 9.02 -11.16 0.20
CA GLY A 368 8.04 -11.02 1.27
C GLY A 368 6.96 -10.00 0.93
N ALA A 369 5.91 -9.94 1.75
CA ALA A 369 4.80 -9.02 1.60
C ALA A 369 4.79 -7.99 2.73
N ILE A 370 4.52 -6.73 2.39
CA ILE A 370 4.14 -5.64 3.31
C ILE A 370 3.05 -4.77 2.68
N GLY A 371 2.41 -3.92 3.47
CA GLY A 371 1.58 -2.81 2.98
C GLY A 371 2.11 -1.48 3.51
N SER A 372 1.73 -0.38 2.87
CA SER A 372 2.01 0.98 3.36
C SER A 372 0.97 1.95 2.77
N SER A 373 0.92 3.21 3.22
CA SER A 373 -0.14 4.12 2.78
C SER A 373 0.15 4.85 1.45
N ASP A 374 1.41 5.23 1.18
CA ASP A 374 1.80 6.20 0.13
C ASP A 374 0.95 7.48 0.23
N SER A 375 0.71 7.89 1.47
CA SER A 375 -0.10 9.06 1.76
C SER A 375 0.71 10.32 1.55
N HIS A 376 0.12 11.31 0.87
CA HIS A 376 0.68 12.64 0.66
C HIS A 376 -0.01 13.64 1.58
N ASN A 377 -0.15 13.27 2.85
CA ASN A 377 -0.76 14.10 3.89
C ASN A 377 0.10 14.18 5.16
N ALA A 378 1.33 13.65 5.13
CA ALA A 378 2.15 13.39 6.33
C ALA A 378 1.38 12.57 7.38
N SER A 379 0.60 11.58 6.94
CA SER A 379 -0.25 10.76 7.80
C SER A 379 -0.50 9.39 7.18
N SER A 380 -0.89 8.39 7.96
CA SER A 380 -1.33 7.08 7.45
C SER A 380 -2.87 7.03 7.40
N SER A 381 -3.47 7.30 6.25
CA SER A 381 -4.94 7.38 6.07
C SER A 381 -5.58 6.01 5.77
N VAL A 382 -5.24 5.00 6.58
CA VAL A 382 -5.51 3.57 6.32
C VAL A 382 -6.76 2.98 6.97
N GLU A 383 -7.52 3.83 7.67
CA GLU A 383 -8.67 3.43 8.45
C GLU A 383 -9.95 3.86 7.71
N GLU A 384 -10.76 2.93 7.22
CA GLU A 384 -11.96 3.25 6.41
C GLU A 384 -12.88 4.30 7.06
N ALA A 385 -13.09 4.21 8.38
CA ALA A 385 -13.92 5.16 9.16
C ALA A 385 -13.25 6.52 9.46
N ASN A 386 -11.92 6.59 9.35
CA ASN A 386 -11.10 7.77 9.67
C ASN A 386 -10.25 8.21 8.46
N HIS A 387 -10.69 7.83 7.26
CA HIS A 387 -9.98 8.11 6.02
C HIS A 387 -10.12 9.60 5.65
N HIS A 388 -8.98 10.25 5.44
CA HIS A 388 -8.85 11.68 5.15
C HIS A 388 -8.13 11.94 3.82
N GLY A 389 -7.94 10.90 3.00
CA GLY A 389 -7.42 10.98 1.65
C GLY A 389 -5.91 10.79 1.54
N LYS A 390 -5.44 10.69 0.29
CA LYS A 390 -4.05 10.67 -0.14
C LYS A 390 -3.51 12.07 -0.40
N LEU A 391 -4.23 12.88 -1.18
CA LEU A 391 -3.78 14.15 -1.77
C LEU A 391 -4.81 15.26 -1.47
N PRO A 392 -4.44 16.34 -0.77
CA PRO A 392 -5.38 17.35 -0.29
C PRO A 392 -6.33 17.91 -1.35
N MET A 393 -5.83 18.17 -2.55
CA MET A 393 -6.60 18.77 -3.65
C MET A 393 -7.50 17.78 -4.41
N ILE A 394 -7.32 16.48 -4.22
CA ILE A 394 -8.05 15.42 -4.97
C ILE A 394 -9.07 14.73 -4.08
N ASP A 395 -8.72 14.43 -2.83
CA ASP A 395 -9.53 13.60 -1.93
C ASP A 395 -9.44 14.02 -0.45
N GLY A 396 -8.92 15.23 -0.19
CA GLY A 396 -8.75 15.73 1.16
C GLY A 396 -10.05 16.01 1.93
N SER A 397 -11.22 16.00 1.28
CA SER A 397 -12.54 16.19 1.91
C SER A 397 -13.54 15.17 1.39
N ALA A 398 -14.64 14.94 2.12
CA ALA A 398 -15.70 14.01 1.70
C ALA A 398 -16.27 14.40 0.33
N GLY A 399 -16.49 15.68 0.09
CA GLY A 399 -17.01 16.16 -1.19
C GLY A 399 -16.02 16.03 -2.36
N LEU A 400 -14.72 16.14 -2.10
CA LEU A 400 -13.67 15.83 -3.09
C LEU A 400 -13.58 14.32 -3.36
N ARG A 401 -13.55 13.49 -2.31
CA ARG A 401 -13.54 12.01 -2.40
C ARG A 401 -14.66 11.44 -3.27
N LEU A 402 -15.86 11.97 -3.11
CA LEU A 402 -17.04 11.54 -3.89
C LEU A 402 -17.17 12.25 -5.24
N GLY A 403 -16.28 13.20 -5.54
CA GLY A 403 -16.31 13.99 -6.78
C GLY A 403 -17.59 14.82 -6.92
N VAL A 404 -18.14 15.30 -5.80
CA VAL A 404 -19.33 16.17 -5.79
C VAL A 404 -18.95 17.64 -5.64
N SER A 405 -17.81 17.95 -5.00
CA SER A 405 -17.31 19.32 -4.80
C SER A 405 -16.69 19.98 -6.03
N GLN A 406 -16.68 19.30 -7.18
CA GLN A 406 -16.09 19.78 -8.44
C GLN A 406 -17.15 19.81 -9.55
N LEU A 407 -16.90 20.58 -10.60
CA LEU A 407 -17.73 20.56 -11.80
C LEU A 407 -17.80 19.12 -12.35
N SER A 408 -18.98 18.72 -12.81
CA SER A 408 -19.28 17.33 -13.17
C SER A 408 -18.46 16.74 -14.33
N PHE A 409 -17.83 17.59 -15.15
CA PHE A 409 -16.92 17.16 -16.22
C PHE A 409 -15.47 16.94 -15.75
N MET A 410 -15.15 17.29 -14.49
CA MET A 410 -13.81 17.06 -13.93
C MET A 410 -13.59 15.56 -13.69
N PRO A 411 -12.35 15.08 -13.83
CA PRO A 411 -12.04 13.67 -13.59
C PRO A 411 -12.24 13.30 -12.12
N LYS A 412 -12.97 12.21 -11.86
CA LYS A 412 -13.19 11.66 -10.52
C LYS A 412 -12.08 10.67 -10.15
N LEU A 413 -10.91 11.19 -9.80
CA LEU A 413 -9.69 10.40 -9.61
C LEU A 413 -9.71 9.55 -8.33
N ALA A 414 -10.34 10.05 -7.26
CA ALA A 414 -10.30 9.43 -5.93
C ALA A 414 -11.24 8.24 -5.74
N GLY A 415 -12.30 8.12 -6.56
CA GLY A 415 -13.38 7.17 -6.32
C GLY A 415 -12.94 5.70 -6.32
N THR A 416 -11.82 5.40 -6.99
CA THR A 416 -11.23 4.06 -7.10
C THR A 416 -10.02 3.83 -6.18
N TRP A 417 -9.66 4.80 -5.32
CA TRP A 417 -8.59 4.63 -4.35
C TRP A 417 -9.10 3.91 -3.10
N SER A 418 -8.28 3.03 -2.55
CA SER A 418 -8.48 2.34 -1.27
C SER A 418 -8.06 3.23 -0.11
N ALA A 419 -8.37 2.86 1.14
CA ALA A 419 -7.72 3.45 2.31
C ALA A 419 -6.31 2.87 2.55
N ALA A 420 -6.04 1.63 2.12
CA ALA A 420 -4.90 0.78 2.47
C ALA A 420 -3.49 1.42 2.38
N GLY A 421 -2.46 0.90 3.04
CA GLY A 421 -2.37 -0.27 3.91
C GLY A 421 -1.26 -0.14 4.98
N LEU A 422 -0.96 -1.21 5.72
CA LEU A 422 0.05 -1.21 6.80
C LEU A 422 1.04 -2.36 6.70
N ALA A 423 2.25 -2.10 7.20
CA ALA A 423 3.31 -3.09 7.35
C ALA A 423 3.15 -3.78 8.71
N ALA A 424 3.18 -5.10 8.69
CA ALA A 424 3.18 -5.92 9.88
C ALA A 424 4.48 -6.73 9.93
N VAL A 425 5.23 -6.58 11.02
CA VAL A 425 6.58 -7.15 11.14
C VAL A 425 6.69 -7.93 12.44
N TRP A 426 7.15 -9.18 12.36
CA TRP A 426 7.50 -9.99 13.52
C TRP A 426 8.99 -9.80 13.86
N ALA A 427 9.27 -8.97 14.86
CA ALA A 427 10.63 -8.63 15.29
C ALA A 427 10.86 -9.02 16.75
N GLU A 428 12.11 -9.24 17.14
CA GLU A 428 12.45 -9.57 18.53
C GLU A 428 12.34 -8.32 19.43
N GLU A 429 12.61 -7.14 18.87
CA GLU A 429 12.59 -5.86 19.57
C GLU A 429 12.02 -4.74 18.67
N ASN A 430 11.48 -3.69 19.27
CA ASN A 430 11.17 -2.45 18.53
C ASN A 430 12.43 -1.59 18.41
N THR A 431 13.34 -2.00 17.52
CA THR A 431 14.57 -1.26 17.17
C THR A 431 14.78 -1.28 15.66
N ARG A 432 15.51 -0.29 15.12
CA ARG A 432 15.88 -0.26 13.68
C ARG A 432 16.49 -1.59 13.24
N ALA A 433 17.47 -2.10 14.00
CA ALA A 433 18.17 -3.34 13.68
C ALA A 433 17.25 -4.56 13.64
N SER A 434 16.39 -4.74 14.66
CA SER A 434 15.53 -5.93 14.75
C SER A 434 14.41 -5.92 13.69
N ILE A 435 13.79 -4.75 13.47
CA ILE A 435 12.73 -4.56 12.46
C ILE A 435 13.31 -4.69 11.04
N PHE A 436 14.48 -4.10 10.78
CA PHE A 436 15.17 -4.22 9.49
C PHE A 436 15.59 -5.67 9.19
N ALA A 437 16.12 -6.37 10.19
CA ALA A 437 16.44 -7.80 10.08
C ALA A 437 15.18 -8.64 9.82
N ALA A 438 14.02 -8.25 10.36
CA ALA A 438 12.74 -8.91 10.13
C ALA A 438 12.25 -8.76 8.69
N MET A 439 12.35 -7.55 8.12
CA MET A 439 12.08 -7.31 6.70
C MET A 439 13.02 -8.13 5.80
N ARG A 440 14.32 -8.18 6.11
CA ARG A 440 15.28 -8.98 5.33
C ARG A 440 14.99 -10.48 5.31
N ARG A 441 14.60 -11.05 6.47
CA ARG A 441 14.20 -12.46 6.55
C ARG A 441 12.75 -12.69 6.10
N ARG A 442 12.04 -11.64 5.68
CA ARG A 442 10.65 -11.68 5.20
C ARG A 442 9.65 -12.22 6.23
N GLU A 443 9.93 -12.04 7.52
CA GLU A 443 8.97 -12.40 8.56
C GLU A 443 7.97 -11.26 8.77
N THR A 444 7.28 -10.94 7.67
CA THR A 444 6.42 -9.78 7.49
C THR A 444 5.15 -10.19 6.78
N TYR A 445 4.13 -9.35 6.90
CA TYR A 445 2.91 -9.46 6.12
C TYR A 445 2.29 -8.10 5.86
N ALA A 446 1.42 -8.04 4.85
CA ALA A 446 0.67 -6.85 4.48
C ALA A 446 -0.71 -6.88 5.10
N THR A 447 -1.26 -5.73 5.49
CA THR A 447 -2.70 -5.57 5.73
C THR A 447 -3.25 -4.44 4.88
N SER A 448 -4.51 -4.57 4.49
CA SER A 448 -5.21 -3.53 3.76
C SER A 448 -5.71 -2.38 4.65
N GLY A 449 -5.39 -2.38 5.95
CA GLY A 449 -5.75 -1.31 6.89
C GLY A 449 -5.89 -1.83 8.32
N PRO A 450 -6.85 -2.76 8.58
CA PRO A 450 -7.03 -3.33 9.90
C PRO A 450 -5.80 -4.08 10.42
N ARG A 451 -5.56 -4.00 11.73
CA ARG A 451 -4.44 -4.64 12.43
C ARG A 451 -4.75 -6.10 12.77
N ILE A 452 -5.07 -6.90 11.75
CA ILE A 452 -5.32 -8.35 11.86
C ILE A 452 -4.01 -9.05 12.24
N ALA A 453 -3.95 -9.65 13.43
CA ALA A 453 -2.77 -10.39 13.85
C ALA A 453 -2.71 -11.73 13.09
N LEU A 454 -1.62 -12.00 12.37
CA LEU A 454 -1.48 -13.19 11.53
C LEU A 454 -0.12 -13.86 11.72
N ARG A 455 -0.14 -15.15 12.07
CA ARG A 455 1.02 -16.03 12.15
C ARG A 455 0.86 -17.18 11.16
N PHE A 456 1.93 -17.49 10.45
CA PHE A 456 1.97 -18.59 9.49
C PHE A 456 3.30 -19.31 9.62
N PHE A 457 3.25 -20.60 9.90
CA PHE A 457 4.40 -21.47 10.05
C PHE A 457 4.23 -22.69 9.15
N GLY A 458 5.31 -23.17 8.59
CA GLY A 458 5.39 -24.43 7.85
C GLY A 458 6.39 -25.36 8.50
N GLY A 459 6.05 -26.64 8.60
CA GLY A 459 6.92 -27.69 9.12
C GLY A 459 6.49 -29.04 8.61
N TRP A 460 6.95 -30.12 9.24
CA TRP A 460 6.67 -31.49 8.80
C TRP A 460 5.91 -32.32 9.85
N ASP A 461 6.19 -32.07 11.13
CA ASP A 461 5.68 -32.86 12.27
C ASP A 461 4.87 -32.02 13.26
N TYR A 462 4.26 -30.91 12.82
CA TYR A 462 3.41 -30.15 13.72
C TYR A 462 2.21 -31.00 14.18
N PRO A 463 2.01 -31.16 15.50
CA PRO A 463 0.89 -31.92 16.00
C PRO A 463 -0.41 -31.13 15.81
N THR A 464 -1.53 -31.81 15.64
CA THR A 464 -2.83 -31.18 15.34
C THR A 464 -3.32 -30.25 16.45
N ASP A 465 -2.84 -30.46 17.68
CA ASP A 465 -3.16 -29.64 18.86
C ASP A 465 -2.14 -28.51 19.11
N LEU A 466 -1.15 -28.30 18.24
CA LEU A 466 -0.05 -27.32 18.42
C LEU A 466 -0.58 -25.98 18.94
N LEU A 467 -1.52 -25.36 18.22
CA LEU A 467 -2.04 -24.01 18.52
C LEU A 467 -2.84 -23.93 19.83
N GLY A 468 -3.21 -25.06 20.44
CA GLY A 468 -3.84 -25.13 21.76
C GLY A 468 -2.85 -25.25 22.92
N ARG A 469 -1.55 -25.44 22.63
CA ARG A 469 -0.50 -25.59 23.64
C ARG A 469 -0.04 -24.23 24.15
N ARG A 470 0.46 -24.21 25.39
CA ARG A 470 0.88 -22.97 26.06
C ARG A 470 2.13 -22.36 25.43
N ASP A 471 3.06 -23.19 24.98
CA ASP A 471 4.36 -22.87 24.38
C ASP A 471 4.38 -23.12 22.87
N TRP A 472 3.22 -23.03 22.22
CA TRP A 472 3.07 -23.37 20.81
C TRP A 472 3.98 -22.56 19.88
N LEU A 473 4.30 -21.31 20.22
CA LEU A 473 5.21 -20.47 19.45
C LEU A 473 6.65 -21.00 19.49
N ASP A 474 7.15 -21.36 20.66
CA ASP A 474 8.48 -21.98 20.81
C ASP A 474 8.55 -23.31 20.05
N GLU A 475 7.49 -24.11 20.13
CA GLU A 475 7.36 -25.34 19.34
C GLU A 475 7.32 -25.07 17.83
N ALA A 476 6.58 -24.06 17.39
CA ALA A 476 6.46 -23.70 15.98
C ALA A 476 7.82 -23.27 15.40
N TYR A 477 8.54 -22.36 16.07
CA TYR A 477 9.86 -21.91 15.63
C TYR A 477 10.92 -23.00 15.64
N ARG A 478 10.85 -23.94 16.58
CA ARG A 478 11.79 -25.06 16.65
C ARG A 478 11.50 -26.14 15.61
N GLY A 479 10.21 -26.37 15.32
CA GLY A 479 9.74 -27.48 14.48
C GLY A 479 9.62 -27.17 12.99
N GLY A 480 9.86 -25.93 12.57
CA GLY A 480 9.71 -25.51 11.19
C GLY A 480 10.20 -24.09 10.92
N VAL A 481 9.59 -23.42 9.93
CA VAL A 481 9.95 -22.07 9.49
C VAL A 481 8.73 -21.14 9.54
N PRO A 482 8.92 -19.86 9.89
CA PRO A 482 7.85 -18.87 9.78
C PRO A 482 7.65 -18.43 8.32
N MET A 483 6.60 -17.64 8.08
CA MET A 483 6.41 -16.87 6.85
C MET A 483 7.71 -16.19 6.40
N GLY A 484 7.99 -16.24 5.09
CA GLY A 484 9.25 -15.75 4.50
C GLY A 484 10.39 -16.76 4.43
N GLY A 485 10.24 -17.89 5.13
CA GLY A 485 11.22 -18.98 5.20
C GLY A 485 11.16 -19.98 4.04
N THR A 486 12.09 -20.93 4.06
CA THR A 486 12.18 -22.03 3.09
C THR A 486 12.11 -23.37 3.82
N LEU A 487 11.18 -24.22 3.40
CA LEU A 487 11.03 -25.59 3.84
C LEU A 487 11.99 -26.48 3.06
N GLU A 488 12.93 -27.08 3.79
CA GLU A 488 13.84 -28.07 3.24
C GLU A 488 13.12 -29.41 3.01
N PRO A 489 13.46 -30.14 1.94
CA PRO A 489 12.91 -31.46 1.64
C PRO A 489 12.99 -32.43 2.81
N ARG A 490 11.92 -33.18 3.00
CA ARG A 490 11.90 -34.36 3.85
C ARG A 490 11.63 -35.58 2.99
N GLY A 491 12.22 -36.71 3.38
CA GLY A 491 12.17 -37.96 2.62
C GLY A 491 10.77 -38.36 2.12
N LYS A 492 10.74 -39.25 1.13
CA LYS A 492 9.54 -39.64 0.39
C LYS A 492 8.36 -40.01 1.32
N GLY A 493 7.18 -39.46 1.00
CA GLY A 493 5.92 -39.73 1.73
C GLY A 493 5.58 -38.73 2.84
N ALA A 494 6.45 -37.76 3.14
CA ALA A 494 6.12 -36.64 4.02
C ALA A 494 5.33 -35.56 3.25
N SER A 495 4.36 -34.93 3.92
CA SER A 495 3.66 -33.74 3.42
C SER A 495 3.82 -32.60 4.42
N PRO A 496 4.02 -31.35 3.98
CA PRO A 496 4.18 -30.22 4.88
C PRO A 496 2.89 -29.97 5.66
N VAL A 497 3.08 -29.55 6.90
CA VAL A 497 2.03 -29.15 7.83
C VAL A 497 2.21 -27.69 8.13
N PHE A 498 1.13 -26.94 8.01
CA PHE A 498 1.10 -25.51 8.22
C PHE A 498 0.27 -25.18 9.45
N ALA A 499 0.81 -24.34 10.33
CA ALA A 499 0.08 -23.78 11.46
C ALA A 499 -0.25 -22.32 11.14
N VAL A 500 -1.55 -21.98 11.14
CA VAL A 500 -2.04 -20.63 10.90
C VAL A 500 -2.83 -20.16 12.11
N PHE A 501 -2.48 -18.99 12.63
CA PHE A 501 -3.26 -18.30 13.67
C PHE A 501 -3.58 -16.90 13.18
N ALA A 502 -4.87 -16.56 13.17
CA ALA A 502 -5.38 -15.25 12.85
C ALA A 502 -6.29 -14.74 13.98
N ALA A 503 -6.08 -13.50 14.42
CA ALA A 503 -7.00 -12.81 15.32
C ALA A 503 -7.44 -11.50 14.69
N LYS A 504 -8.72 -11.15 14.87
CA LYS A 504 -9.27 -9.88 14.41
C LYS A 504 -8.48 -8.70 14.97
N ASP A 505 -8.55 -7.58 14.28
CA ASP A 505 -8.22 -6.30 14.90
C ASP A 505 -9.19 -6.07 16.08
N PRO A 506 -8.70 -5.80 17.32
CA PRO A 506 -9.58 -5.52 18.45
C PRO A 506 -10.58 -4.36 18.24
N LEU A 507 -10.25 -3.42 17.34
CA LEU A 507 -11.13 -2.31 16.95
C LEU A 507 -11.88 -2.55 15.62
N GLY A 508 -11.58 -3.64 14.91
CA GLY A 508 -12.13 -3.96 13.60
C GLY A 508 -13.20 -5.04 13.61
N ALA A 509 -13.44 -5.63 12.44
CA ALA A 509 -14.48 -6.61 12.24
C ALA A 509 -14.03 -8.03 12.62
N ASN A 510 -14.99 -8.92 12.85
CA ASN A 510 -14.69 -10.35 13.04
C ASN A 510 -14.17 -10.96 11.73
N LEU A 511 -13.46 -12.07 11.83
CA LEU A 511 -12.91 -12.82 10.71
C LEU A 511 -13.99 -13.63 9.98
N ASP A 512 -13.99 -13.59 8.65
CA ASP A 512 -14.71 -14.51 7.77
C ASP A 512 -13.96 -15.84 7.74
N ARG A 513 -12.73 -15.84 7.19
CA ARG A 513 -11.98 -17.06 6.90
C ARG A 513 -10.48 -16.83 6.85
N VAL A 514 -9.75 -17.95 6.90
CA VAL A 514 -8.32 -18.05 6.60
C VAL A 514 -8.14 -18.98 5.41
N GLN A 515 -7.33 -18.52 4.46
CA GLN A 515 -6.96 -19.24 3.26
C GLN A 515 -5.47 -19.54 3.24
N ILE A 516 -5.09 -20.67 2.65
CA ILE A 516 -3.73 -20.92 2.17
C ILE A 516 -3.77 -20.93 0.65
N VAL A 517 -2.98 -20.06 0.03
CA VAL A 517 -2.77 -20.02 -1.41
C VAL A 517 -1.51 -20.80 -1.72
N LYS A 518 -1.65 -21.90 -2.45
CA LYS A 518 -0.56 -22.75 -2.94
C LYS A 518 -0.28 -22.43 -4.40
N LEU A 519 0.98 -22.20 -4.72
CA LEU A 519 1.52 -22.11 -6.07
C LEU A 519 2.40 -23.33 -6.31
N PHE A 520 2.32 -23.97 -7.46
CA PHE A 520 3.07 -25.19 -7.76
C PHE A 520 3.30 -25.33 -9.26
N LEU A 521 4.26 -26.17 -9.66
CA LEU A 521 4.51 -26.47 -11.06
C LEU A 521 3.83 -27.76 -11.50
N ASP A 522 3.44 -27.84 -12.77
CA ASP A 522 3.15 -29.12 -13.42
C ASP A 522 4.41 -29.80 -13.99
N GLU A 523 4.22 -30.96 -14.64
CA GLU A 523 5.32 -31.72 -15.26
C GLU A 523 5.97 -30.99 -16.43
N ALA A 524 5.28 -30.03 -17.04
CA ALA A 524 5.79 -29.21 -18.13
C ALA A 524 6.50 -27.94 -17.62
N GLY A 525 6.56 -27.72 -16.31
CA GLY A 525 7.16 -26.52 -15.72
C GLY A 525 6.28 -25.27 -15.88
N ALA A 526 4.97 -25.44 -16.08
CA ALA A 526 4.00 -24.35 -16.02
C ALA A 526 3.47 -24.19 -14.59
N SER A 527 3.34 -22.95 -14.13
CA SER A 527 2.83 -22.67 -12.78
C SER A 527 1.31 -22.75 -12.72
N HIS A 528 0.81 -23.25 -11.59
CA HIS A 528 -0.59 -23.36 -11.22
C HIS A 528 -0.80 -22.79 -9.84
N GLU A 529 -2.05 -22.47 -9.52
CA GLU A 529 -2.44 -22.03 -8.18
C GLU A 529 -3.63 -22.84 -7.66
N ARG A 530 -3.73 -22.94 -6.34
CA ARG A 530 -4.89 -23.48 -5.65
C ARG A 530 -5.11 -22.74 -4.34
N VAL A 531 -6.33 -22.27 -4.13
CA VAL A 531 -6.75 -21.60 -2.89
C VAL A 531 -7.50 -22.62 -2.03
N TYR A 532 -7.06 -22.80 -0.80
CA TYR A 532 -7.72 -23.64 0.19
C TYR A 532 -8.32 -22.75 1.29
N ASP A 533 -9.62 -22.82 1.50
CA ASP A 533 -10.23 -22.35 2.75
C ASP A 533 -9.87 -23.35 3.87
N VAL A 534 -9.01 -22.94 4.81
CA VAL A 534 -8.46 -23.83 5.85
C VAL A 534 -9.09 -23.62 7.22
N ALA A 535 -9.68 -22.45 7.45
CA ALA A 535 -10.52 -22.16 8.61
C ALA A 535 -11.59 -21.14 8.24
N ALA A 536 -12.79 -21.28 8.81
CA ALA A 536 -13.90 -20.36 8.55
C ALA A 536 -14.77 -20.22 9.80
N SER A 537 -15.39 -19.04 9.95
CA SER A 537 -16.36 -18.78 11.01
C SER A 537 -17.58 -19.70 10.94
N GLU A 538 -18.28 -19.84 12.07
CA GLU A 538 -19.61 -20.47 12.17
C GLU A 538 -19.66 -21.94 11.71
N ASP A 539 -18.53 -22.66 11.79
CA ASP A 539 -18.38 -24.04 11.31
C ASP A 539 -18.79 -24.20 9.83
N ARG A 540 -18.67 -23.13 9.03
CA ARG A 540 -19.07 -23.16 7.62
C ARG A 540 -18.24 -24.15 6.80
N LEU A 541 -17.01 -24.44 7.22
CA LEU A 541 -16.14 -25.39 6.52
C LEU A 541 -16.72 -26.81 6.51
N ALA A 542 -17.36 -27.24 7.59
CA ALA A 542 -18.04 -28.54 7.67
C ALA A 542 -19.25 -28.65 6.72
N ARG A 543 -19.78 -27.50 6.26
CA ARG A 543 -20.93 -27.40 5.34
C ARG A 543 -20.52 -27.14 3.89
N ALA A 544 -19.22 -27.07 3.61
CA ALA A 544 -18.72 -26.81 2.25
C ALA A 544 -19.11 -27.93 1.29
N VAL A 545 -19.63 -27.57 0.11
CA VAL A 545 -20.06 -28.53 -0.93
C VAL A 545 -19.06 -28.46 -2.07
N GLY A 546 -18.41 -29.60 -2.38
CA GLY A 546 -17.40 -29.66 -3.45
C GLY A 546 -16.20 -28.73 -3.21
N GLY A 547 -15.90 -28.38 -1.96
CA GLY A 547 -14.84 -27.44 -1.58
C GLY A 547 -15.25 -25.97 -1.65
N ALA A 548 -16.46 -25.64 -2.13
CA ALA A 548 -16.97 -24.28 -2.13
C ALA A 548 -17.60 -23.92 -0.77
N LEU A 549 -17.15 -22.81 -0.20
CA LEU A 549 -17.61 -22.27 1.07
C LEU A 549 -18.64 -21.16 0.85
N GLU A 550 -19.81 -21.26 1.49
CA GLU A 550 -20.83 -20.20 1.38
C GLU A 550 -20.33 -18.84 1.91
N PRO A 551 -20.77 -17.72 1.31
CA PRO A 551 -20.45 -16.38 1.81
C PRO A 551 -20.85 -16.21 3.29
N VAL A 552 -20.07 -15.43 4.05
CA VAL A 552 -20.33 -15.19 5.48
C VAL A 552 -21.57 -14.32 5.74
N GLY A 553 -22.11 -13.65 4.71
CA GLY A 553 -23.15 -12.64 4.84
C GLY A 553 -22.58 -11.24 5.10
N SER A 554 -23.44 -10.28 5.42
CA SER A 554 -23.06 -8.89 5.72
C SER A 554 -23.95 -8.32 6.81
N THR A 555 -23.35 -7.58 7.74
CA THR A 555 -24.03 -6.81 8.80
C THR A 555 -23.94 -5.31 8.55
N VAL A 556 -23.49 -4.90 7.36
CA VAL A 556 -23.30 -3.48 7.01
C VAL A 556 -24.65 -2.79 6.89
N ASP A 557 -24.83 -1.74 7.70
CA ASP A 557 -25.88 -0.74 7.54
C ASP A 557 -25.31 0.45 6.75
N VAL A 558 -25.58 0.46 5.45
CA VAL A 558 -25.11 1.51 4.53
C VAL A 558 -25.65 2.88 4.92
N ALA A 559 -26.90 2.97 5.39
CA ALA A 559 -27.53 4.25 5.73
C ALA A 559 -26.92 4.86 7.00
N ARG A 560 -26.43 4.03 7.92
CA ARG A 560 -25.73 4.47 9.12
C ARG A 560 -24.21 4.53 8.97
N ALA A 561 -23.65 4.00 7.89
CA ALA A 561 -22.22 3.72 7.74
C ALA A 561 -21.68 2.95 8.97
N ALA A 562 -22.38 1.88 9.34
CA ALA A 562 -22.09 1.08 10.52
C ALA A 562 -22.14 -0.42 10.19
N TYR A 563 -21.65 -1.25 11.09
CA TYR A 563 -21.75 -2.70 10.98
C TYR A 563 -21.77 -3.33 12.38
N GLU A 564 -22.18 -4.59 12.46
CA GLU A 564 -22.21 -5.36 13.71
C GLU A 564 -21.29 -6.56 13.65
N ASN A 565 -20.62 -6.86 14.76
CA ASN A 565 -19.81 -8.07 14.94
C ASN A 565 -20.66 -9.26 15.41
N SER A 566 -21.87 -9.42 14.86
CA SER A 566 -22.82 -10.50 15.19
C SER A 566 -22.59 -11.80 14.40
N ILE A 567 -21.79 -11.73 13.32
CA ILE A 567 -21.30 -12.86 12.52
C ILE A 567 -19.77 -12.92 12.57
N GLY A 568 -19.18 -13.99 12.01
CA GLY A 568 -17.72 -14.13 11.95
C GLY A 568 -17.09 -14.64 13.24
N ALA A 569 -15.76 -14.81 13.24
CA ALA A 569 -15.00 -15.31 14.39
C ALA A 569 -14.00 -14.26 14.92
N ARG A 570 -13.75 -14.24 16.23
CA ARG A 570 -12.71 -13.36 16.79
C ARG A 570 -11.30 -13.88 16.48
N GLU A 571 -11.16 -15.20 16.46
CA GLU A 571 -9.92 -15.91 16.21
C GLU A 571 -10.20 -17.10 15.30
N LEU A 572 -9.26 -17.41 14.41
CA LEU A 572 -9.25 -18.60 13.57
C LEU A 572 -7.86 -19.24 13.69
N ALA A 573 -7.80 -20.50 14.10
CA ALA A 573 -6.58 -21.23 14.33
C ALA A 573 -6.69 -22.63 13.72
N VAL A 574 -5.71 -23.03 12.91
CA VAL A 574 -5.72 -24.33 12.25
C VAL A 574 -4.30 -24.87 12.03
N VAL A 575 -4.14 -26.18 12.25
CA VAL A 575 -3.00 -26.96 11.78
C VAL A 575 -3.48 -27.76 10.56
N TRP A 576 -3.01 -27.40 9.38
CA TRP A 576 -3.48 -27.92 8.10
C TRP A 576 -2.34 -28.64 7.36
N ARG A 577 -2.62 -29.83 6.83
CA ARG A 577 -1.67 -30.59 6.01
C ARG A 577 -2.05 -30.46 4.54
N ASP A 578 -1.07 -30.23 3.67
CA ASP A 578 -1.33 -30.15 2.24
C ASP A 578 -1.75 -31.53 1.68
N PRO A 579 -3.02 -31.70 1.24
CA PRO A 579 -3.51 -32.98 0.76
C PRO A 579 -3.03 -33.33 -0.65
N ASP A 580 -2.57 -32.32 -1.42
CA ASP A 580 -2.17 -32.45 -2.82
C ASP A 580 -0.66 -32.20 -2.98
N PHE A 581 0.12 -32.44 -1.93
CA PHE A 581 1.57 -32.22 -1.94
C PHE A 581 2.29 -33.25 -2.81
N ASP A 582 3.16 -32.76 -3.69
CA ASP A 582 4.09 -33.58 -4.46
C ASP A 582 5.53 -33.20 -4.05
N PRO A 583 6.28 -34.08 -3.37
CA PRO A 583 7.65 -33.78 -2.95
C PRO A 583 8.63 -33.57 -4.11
N GLU A 584 8.28 -34.04 -5.31
CA GLU A 584 9.11 -33.91 -6.51
C GLU A 584 8.78 -32.62 -7.29
N ARG A 585 8.02 -31.68 -6.71
CA ARG A 585 7.67 -30.40 -7.35
C ARG A 585 7.88 -29.22 -6.40
N PRO A 586 8.55 -28.14 -6.84
CA PRO A 586 8.60 -26.90 -6.09
C PRO A 586 7.19 -26.36 -5.83
N ALA A 587 7.00 -25.77 -4.65
CA ALA A 587 5.74 -25.15 -4.28
C ALA A 587 5.97 -23.93 -3.39
N THR A 588 5.05 -22.98 -3.41
CA THR A 588 5.08 -21.78 -2.58
C THR A 588 3.72 -21.60 -1.92
N TYR A 589 3.71 -21.27 -0.63
CA TYR A 589 2.50 -21.15 0.17
C TYR A 589 2.46 -19.80 0.85
N TYR A 590 1.34 -19.10 0.81
CA TYR A 590 1.12 -17.95 1.70
C TYR A 590 -0.29 -17.98 2.28
N ALA A 591 -0.47 -17.37 3.45
CA ALA A 591 -1.75 -17.32 4.12
C ALA A 591 -2.44 -15.97 3.87
N ARG A 592 -3.77 -15.99 3.76
CA ARG A 592 -4.63 -14.81 3.66
C ARG A 592 -5.74 -14.90 4.72
N ALA A 593 -5.87 -13.88 5.56
CA ALA A 593 -6.97 -13.75 6.51
C ALA A 593 -7.92 -12.65 6.05
N ILE A 594 -9.23 -12.90 6.07
CA ILE A 594 -10.25 -12.00 5.54
C ILE A 594 -11.28 -11.72 6.64
N GLU A 595 -11.65 -10.45 6.83
CA GLU A 595 -12.72 -10.06 7.74
C GLU A 595 -14.11 -10.07 7.07
N ILE A 596 -15.15 -10.04 7.89
CA ILE A 596 -16.53 -9.86 7.43
C ILE A 596 -16.68 -8.46 6.79
N PRO A 597 -17.71 -8.23 5.95
CA PRO A 597 -17.90 -6.93 5.31
C PRO A 597 -18.02 -5.77 6.32
N THR A 598 -17.33 -4.68 6.03
CA THR A 598 -17.39 -3.38 6.72
C THR A 598 -17.77 -2.26 5.74
N PRO A 599 -18.26 -1.10 6.20
CA PRO A 599 -18.49 0.03 5.30
C PRO A 599 -17.16 0.54 4.70
N ARG A 600 -17.16 0.85 3.41
CA ARG A 600 -16.01 1.48 2.72
C ARG A 600 -15.94 2.98 3.07
N HIS A 601 -14.79 3.62 2.93
CA HIS A 601 -14.55 5.05 3.25
C HIS A 601 -15.47 5.96 2.45
N THR A 602 -15.83 5.56 1.24
CA THR A 602 -16.81 6.25 0.40
C THR A 602 -18.22 6.23 1.01
N THR A 603 -18.57 5.17 1.75
CA THR A 603 -19.84 5.09 2.50
C THR A 603 -19.83 6.02 3.71
N TYR A 604 -18.71 6.10 4.43
CA TYR A 604 -18.53 7.09 5.50
C TYR A 604 -18.59 8.53 4.97
N ALA A 605 -17.91 8.83 3.87
CA ALA A 605 -17.95 10.14 3.22
C ALA A 605 -19.38 10.50 2.74
N ALA A 606 -20.10 9.54 2.16
CA ALA A 606 -21.46 9.77 1.69
C ALA A 606 -22.41 10.06 2.85
N ARG A 607 -22.23 9.34 3.97
CA ARG A 607 -22.96 9.58 5.20
C ARG A 607 -22.70 10.98 5.76
N GLN A 608 -21.45 11.44 5.76
CA GLN A 608 -21.08 12.79 6.20
C GLN A 608 -21.73 13.88 5.34
N LEU A 609 -21.83 13.68 4.02
CA LEU A 609 -22.46 14.64 3.09
C LEU A 609 -23.99 14.52 3.02
N GLY A 610 -24.59 13.47 3.58
CA GLY A 610 -26.03 13.21 3.42
C GLY A 610 -26.43 12.83 1.99
N VAL A 611 -25.53 12.22 1.22
CA VAL A 611 -25.78 11.75 -0.15
C VAL A 611 -25.81 10.22 -0.23
N PRO A 612 -26.34 9.61 -1.30
CA PRO A 612 -26.27 8.17 -1.49
C PRO A 612 -24.82 7.66 -1.56
N ALA A 613 -24.53 6.55 -0.88
CA ALA A 613 -23.22 5.90 -0.96
C ALA A 613 -22.98 5.33 -2.37
N PRO A 614 -21.77 5.51 -2.95
CA PRO A 614 -21.42 4.85 -4.19
C PRO A 614 -21.13 3.36 -3.96
N GLU A 615 -21.29 2.55 -5.01
CA GLU A 615 -20.87 1.14 -4.99
C GLU A 615 -19.38 0.99 -5.31
N PRO A 616 -18.66 0.03 -4.67
CA PRO A 616 -19.17 -0.83 -3.61
C PRO A 616 -19.32 -0.07 -2.27
N ALA A 617 -20.47 -0.23 -1.61
CA ALA A 617 -20.74 0.43 -0.33
C ALA A 617 -20.07 -0.28 0.87
N SER A 618 -19.52 -1.47 0.66
CA SER A 618 -18.83 -2.27 1.67
C SER A 618 -17.55 -2.90 1.12
N ILE A 619 -16.64 -3.23 2.01
CA ILE A 619 -15.35 -3.85 1.72
C ILE A 619 -15.10 -5.05 2.66
N GLN A 620 -14.32 -6.03 2.21
CA GLN A 620 -13.79 -7.11 3.07
C GLN A 620 -12.27 -6.98 3.12
N GLU A 621 -11.80 -6.36 4.19
CA GLU A 621 -10.39 -6.14 4.45
C GLU A 621 -9.67 -7.46 4.74
N ARG A 622 -8.34 -7.43 4.61
CA ARG A 622 -7.54 -8.65 4.66
C ARG A 622 -6.09 -8.41 5.07
N ALA A 623 -5.45 -9.50 5.46
CA ALA A 623 -4.01 -9.60 5.65
C ALA A 623 -3.44 -10.73 4.79
N VAL A 624 -2.24 -10.54 4.23
CA VAL A 624 -1.55 -11.48 3.34
C VAL A 624 -0.10 -11.65 3.79
N THR A 625 0.30 -12.89 4.09
CA THR A 625 1.66 -13.18 4.58
C THR A 625 2.71 -13.17 3.48
N SER A 626 3.97 -12.95 3.89
CA SER A 626 5.10 -13.44 3.11
C SER A 626 4.97 -14.95 2.86
N ALA A 627 5.47 -15.42 1.73
CA ALA A 627 5.33 -16.81 1.36
C ALA A 627 6.38 -17.71 2.04
N ILE A 628 6.01 -18.97 2.29
CA ILE A 628 6.91 -20.06 2.64
C ILE A 628 7.18 -20.84 1.36
N LEU A 629 8.46 -20.98 1.01
CA LEU A 629 8.89 -21.70 -0.20
C LEU A 629 9.20 -23.15 0.15
N TYR A 630 8.88 -24.07 -0.74
CA TYR A 630 9.36 -25.45 -0.74
C TYR A 630 10.25 -25.65 -1.98
N ARG A 631 11.50 -26.06 -1.75
CA ARG A 631 12.47 -26.38 -2.79
C ARG A 631 12.72 -27.88 -2.84
N MET A 632 13.09 -28.40 -4.02
CA MET A 632 13.49 -29.79 -4.17
C MET A 632 14.92 -29.99 -3.64
N GLY A 633 15.25 -31.19 -3.19
CA GLY A 633 16.60 -31.50 -2.70
C GLY A 633 17.57 -31.67 -3.86
N GLY A 634 18.51 -30.74 -4.01
CA GLY A 634 19.56 -30.84 -5.05
C GLY A 634 20.04 -29.53 -5.65
N ASP A 635 19.41 -28.39 -5.33
CA ASP A 635 19.78 -27.06 -5.84
C ASP A 635 20.74 -26.30 -4.93
#